data_AF-A0A8C8RU09-F1
#
_entry.id   AF-A0A8C8RU09-F1
#
_cell.length_a   1.000
_cell.length_b   1.000
_cell.length_c   1.000
_cell.angle_alpha   90.00
_cell.angle_beta   90.00
_cell.angle_gamma   90.00
#
_symmetry.space_group_name_H-M   'P 1'
#
loop_
_entity.id
_entity.type
_entity.pdbx_description
1 polymer ?
#
loop_
_entity_poly.entity_id
_entity_poly.type
_entity_poly.pdbx_seq_one_letter_code
_entity_poly.pdbx_strand_id
1 'polypeptide(L)'
;FICRCLLAGLRLLTNLSVTNNYHHMMTDAILCFLHLLSAGNERTQIQVLKVLVNLSANPAMTRHLLSAQAPSLLSLFDNCINKEILLRALMFAANLNENMKNEEGIITQNQYSEDSIFSLLFGHSTQYAQKLLCLLHHHDTEVKEQVAKIITQRRGDALRQNW
;
A
#
# COMPACT_ATOMS: atom_id res chain seq x y z
N PHE A 1 -18.85 -5.14 14.59
CA PHE A 1 -17.88 -4.58 13.62
C PHE A 1 -16.89 -5.62 13.09
N ILE A 2 -16.17 -6.38 13.93
CA ILE A 2 -15.25 -7.46 13.51
C ILE A 2 -15.90 -8.47 12.54
N CYS A 3 -17.16 -8.85 12.79
CA CYS A 3 -17.89 -9.79 11.94
C CYS A 3 -18.19 -9.26 10.51
N ARG A 4 -18.26 -7.93 10.32
CA ARG A 4 -18.47 -7.33 9.00
C ARG A 4 -17.19 -7.35 8.16
N CYS A 5 -16.03 -7.11 8.77
CA CYS A 5 -14.73 -7.17 8.08
C CYS A 5 -14.35 -8.60 7.68
N LEU A 6 -14.61 -9.58 8.55
CA LEU A 6 -14.39 -10.99 8.23
C LEU A 6 -15.25 -11.45 7.04
N LEU A 7 -16.52 -11.03 7.04
CA LEU A 7 -17.46 -11.33 5.96
C LEU A 7 -17.06 -10.63 4.65
N ALA A 8 -16.54 -9.40 4.71
CA ALA A 8 -16.01 -8.69 3.54
C ALA A 8 -14.78 -9.42 2.97
N GLY A 9 -13.84 -9.88 3.81
CA GLY A 9 -12.68 -10.65 3.39
C GLY A 9 -13.02 -12.04 2.82
N LEU A 10 -13.98 -12.74 3.43
CA LEU A 10 -14.49 -14.02 2.91
C LEU A 10 -15.25 -13.82 1.58
N ARG A 11 -16.04 -12.75 1.46
CA ARG A 11 -16.75 -12.41 0.22
C ARG A 11 -15.80 -12.00 -0.89
N LEU A 12 -14.72 -11.28 -0.58
CA LEU A 12 -13.66 -10.98 -1.54
C LEU A 12 -13.08 -12.27 -2.14
N LEU A 13 -12.70 -13.22 -1.28
CA LEU A 13 -12.17 -14.52 -1.70
C LEU A 13 -13.19 -15.33 -2.51
N THR A 14 -14.46 -15.27 -2.16
CA THR A 14 -15.55 -15.98 -2.85
C THR A 14 -15.88 -15.33 -4.20
N ASN A 15 -15.85 -14.00 -4.29
CA ASN A 15 -16.30 -13.24 -5.46
C ASN A 15 -15.26 -13.08 -6.57
N LEU A 16 -13.99 -13.42 -6.32
CA LEU A 16 -13.00 -13.63 -7.39
C LEU A 16 -13.43 -14.71 -8.42
N SER A 17 -14.53 -15.44 -8.16
CA SER A 17 -15.02 -16.51 -9.04
C SER A 17 -16.31 -16.22 -9.85
N VAL A 18 -17.13 -15.16 -9.61
CA VAL A 18 -18.50 -15.14 -10.21
C VAL A 18 -19.18 -13.80 -10.67
N THR A 19 -18.91 -12.55 -10.25
CA THR A 19 -19.96 -11.46 -10.44
C THR A 19 -19.56 -10.05 -10.95
N ASN A 20 -20.54 -9.34 -11.56
CA ASN A 20 -20.49 -7.97 -12.13
C ASN A 20 -20.43 -6.79 -11.13
N ASN A 21 -20.68 -6.98 -9.83
CA ASN A 21 -20.61 -5.91 -8.79
C ASN A 21 -19.25 -5.84 -8.08
N TYR A 22 -18.20 -6.29 -8.78
CA TYR A 22 -16.86 -6.49 -8.24
C TYR A 22 -16.25 -5.22 -7.61
N HIS A 23 -16.40 -4.06 -8.26
CA HIS A 23 -15.69 -2.84 -7.87
C HIS A 23 -16.10 -2.27 -6.50
N HIS A 24 -17.40 -2.17 -6.19
CA HIS A 24 -17.85 -1.63 -4.89
C HIS A 24 -17.46 -2.56 -3.74
N MET A 25 -17.68 -3.87 -3.92
CA MET A 25 -17.32 -4.86 -2.90
C MET A 25 -15.82 -4.91 -2.67
N MET A 26 -15.04 -4.68 -3.72
CA MET A 26 -13.58 -4.60 -3.62
C MET A 26 -13.13 -3.41 -2.77
N THR A 27 -13.66 -2.22 -3.05
CA THR A 27 -13.32 -1.01 -2.30
C THR A 27 -13.67 -1.18 -0.81
N ASP A 28 -14.85 -1.71 -0.50
CA ASP A 28 -15.26 -1.98 0.89
C ASP A 28 -14.32 -2.97 1.60
N ALA A 29 -13.89 -4.02 0.90
CA ALA A 29 -12.97 -5.00 1.45
C ALA A 29 -11.58 -4.40 1.74
N ILE A 30 -11.04 -3.60 0.82
CA ILE A 30 -9.77 -2.90 1.00
C ILE A 30 -9.84 -1.95 2.21
N LEU A 31 -10.90 -1.14 2.31
CA LEU A 31 -11.11 -0.24 3.46
C LEU A 31 -11.21 -1.02 4.78
N CYS A 32 -11.90 -2.17 4.78
CA CYS A 32 -11.96 -3.05 5.95
C CYS A 32 -10.57 -3.56 6.36
N PHE A 33 -9.74 -3.97 5.40
CA PHE A 33 -8.37 -4.40 5.67
C PHE A 33 -7.52 -3.26 6.23
N LEU A 34 -7.58 -2.07 5.64
CA LEU A 34 -6.84 -0.90 6.13
C LEU A 34 -7.24 -0.51 7.57
N HIS A 35 -8.53 -0.61 7.89
CA HIS A 35 -9.00 -0.43 9.27
C HIS A 35 -8.43 -1.51 10.22
N LEU A 36 -8.45 -2.79 9.82
CA LEU A 36 -7.86 -3.87 10.63
C LEU A 36 -6.34 -3.72 10.77
N LEU A 37 -5.67 -3.17 9.76
CA LEU A 37 -4.24 -2.84 9.82
C LEU A 37 -3.96 -1.74 10.84
N SER A 38 -4.86 -0.75 10.94
CA SER A 38 -4.72 0.35 11.89
C SER A 38 -5.06 -0.02 13.33
N ALA A 39 -6.09 -0.86 13.54
CA ALA A 39 -6.63 -1.15 14.87
C ALA A 39 -6.20 -2.52 15.43
N GLY A 40 -5.65 -3.38 14.59
CA GLY A 40 -5.26 -4.74 14.95
C GLY A 40 -3.92 -4.81 15.70
N ASN A 41 -3.76 -5.89 16.48
CA ASN A 41 -2.46 -6.26 17.03
C ASN A 41 -1.49 -6.78 15.94
N GLU A 42 -0.22 -6.96 16.29
CA GLU A 42 0.82 -7.38 15.33
C GLU A 42 0.42 -8.63 14.52
N ARG A 43 -0.17 -9.64 15.17
CA ARG A 43 -0.64 -10.86 14.50
C ARG A 43 -1.69 -10.54 13.43
N THR A 44 -2.64 -9.66 13.74
CA THR A 44 -3.66 -9.22 12.79
C THR A 44 -3.04 -8.42 11.65
N GLN A 45 -2.16 -7.46 11.98
CA GLN A 45 -1.48 -6.62 11.01
C GLN A 45 -0.67 -7.46 10.00
N ILE A 46 0.06 -8.48 10.46
CA ILE A 46 0.81 -9.40 9.59
C ILE A 46 -0.13 -10.12 8.61
N GLN A 47 -1.26 -10.65 9.07
CA GLN A 47 -2.19 -11.37 8.19
C GLN A 47 -2.86 -10.43 7.19
N VAL A 48 -3.24 -9.23 7.62
CA VAL A 48 -3.80 -8.21 6.74
C VAL A 48 -2.78 -7.78 5.68
N LEU A 49 -1.53 -7.53 6.08
CA LEU A 49 -0.47 -7.14 5.14
C LEU A 49 -0.15 -8.25 4.14
N LYS A 50 -0.24 -9.54 4.51
CA LYS A 50 -0.12 -10.64 3.54
C LYS A 50 -1.17 -10.53 2.44
N VAL A 51 -2.43 -10.25 2.82
CA VAL A 51 -3.50 -10.05 1.84
C VAL A 51 -3.23 -8.82 0.99
N LEU A 52 -2.87 -7.68 1.60
CA LEU A 52 -2.60 -6.43 0.87
C LEU A 52 -1.42 -6.56 -0.10
N VAL A 53 -0.34 -7.24 0.29
CA VAL A 53 0.82 -7.53 -0.59
C VAL A 53 0.40 -8.40 -1.78
N ASN A 54 -0.42 -9.42 -1.56
CA ASN A 54 -0.93 -10.26 -2.65
C ASN A 54 -1.84 -9.47 -3.58
N LEU A 55 -2.69 -8.59 -3.05
CA LEU A 55 -3.53 -7.71 -3.87
C LEU A 55 -2.68 -6.72 -4.67
N SER A 56 -1.67 -6.09 -4.06
CA SER A 56 -0.83 -5.11 -4.76
C SER A 56 0.06 -5.73 -5.83
N ALA A 57 0.39 -7.03 -5.73
CA ALA A 57 1.09 -7.75 -6.79
C ALA A 57 0.26 -7.93 -8.07
N ASN A 58 -1.06 -7.71 -8.02
CA ASN A 58 -1.94 -7.76 -9.18
C ASN A 58 -2.20 -6.35 -9.74
N PRO A 59 -1.71 -6.01 -10.96
CA PRO A 59 -1.92 -4.68 -11.54
C PRO A 59 -3.38 -4.24 -11.62
N ALA A 60 -4.32 -5.17 -11.84
CA ALA A 60 -5.76 -4.87 -11.90
C ALA A 60 -6.32 -4.32 -10.57
N MET A 61 -5.61 -4.53 -9.47
CA MET A 61 -5.98 -4.05 -8.14
C MET A 61 -5.44 -2.65 -7.82
N THR A 62 -4.46 -2.17 -8.58
CA THR A 62 -3.70 -0.96 -8.29
C THR A 62 -4.60 0.26 -8.11
N ARG A 63 -5.52 0.50 -9.04
CA ARG A 63 -6.44 1.65 -8.97
C ARG A 63 -7.32 1.63 -7.72
N HIS A 64 -7.83 0.46 -7.35
CA HIS A 64 -8.65 0.30 -6.16
C HIS A 64 -7.85 0.55 -4.88
N LEU A 65 -6.64 0.01 -4.79
CA LEU A 65 -5.74 0.22 -3.65
C LEU A 65 -5.35 1.69 -3.52
N LEU A 66 -4.93 2.33 -4.61
CA LEU A 66 -4.52 3.74 -4.63
C LEU A 66 -5.65 4.69 -4.23
N SER A 67 -6.89 4.37 -4.58
CA SER A 67 -8.08 5.17 -4.24
C SER A 67 -8.53 5.05 -2.78
N ALA A 68 -8.10 3.99 -2.07
CA ALA A 68 -8.55 3.73 -0.72
C ALA A 68 -7.96 4.73 0.29
N GLN A 69 -8.76 5.16 1.25
CA GLN A 69 -8.33 6.05 2.33
C GLN A 69 -7.61 5.25 3.42
N ALA A 70 -6.42 5.72 3.82
CA ALA A 70 -5.54 5.02 4.75
C ALA A 70 -4.70 6.00 5.60
N PRO A 71 -5.31 6.91 6.37
CA PRO A 71 -4.59 8.00 7.04
C PRO A 71 -3.48 7.51 7.99
N SER A 72 -3.61 6.31 8.55
CA SER A 72 -2.61 5.70 9.43
C SER A 72 -1.51 4.91 8.71
N LEU A 73 -1.56 4.75 7.38
CA LEU A 73 -0.63 3.90 6.63
C LEU A 73 0.84 4.28 6.85
N LEU A 74 1.13 5.59 6.90
CA LEU A 74 2.50 6.09 7.08
C LEU A 74 3.11 5.73 8.45
N SER A 75 2.28 5.40 9.45
CA SER A 75 2.77 4.97 10.77
C SER A 75 3.52 3.64 10.73
N LEU A 76 3.28 2.80 9.71
CA LEU A 76 3.95 1.51 9.53
C LEU A 76 5.39 1.63 9.05
N PHE A 77 5.79 2.79 8.53
CA PHE A 77 7.14 3.06 8.04
C PHE A 77 7.93 3.81 9.10
N ASP A 78 8.31 3.10 10.15
CA ASP A 78 9.05 3.63 11.28
C ASP A 78 10.02 2.58 11.85
N ASN A 79 11.12 3.02 12.46
CA ASN A 79 12.15 2.13 13.02
C ASN A 79 11.64 1.33 14.22
N CYS A 80 10.58 1.79 14.88
CA CYS A 80 10.00 1.13 16.05
C CYS A 80 8.99 0.02 15.70
N ILE A 81 8.65 -0.15 14.42
CA ILE A 81 7.69 -1.15 13.98
C ILE A 81 8.35 -2.52 13.92
N ASN A 82 7.59 -3.56 14.30
CA ASN A 82 8.03 -4.95 14.17
C ASN A 82 8.57 -5.20 12.74
N LYS A 83 9.80 -5.73 12.64
CA LYS A 83 10.49 -5.99 11.37
C LYS A 83 9.59 -6.68 10.34
N GLU A 84 8.86 -7.70 10.77
CA GLU A 84 8.03 -8.52 9.89
C GLU A 84 6.85 -7.73 9.29
N ILE A 85 6.31 -6.77 10.04
CA ILE A 85 5.26 -5.84 9.60
C ILE A 85 5.86 -4.82 8.64
N LEU A 86 6.98 -4.22 9.02
CA LEU A 86 7.67 -3.19 8.23
C LEU A 86 8.06 -3.71 6.84
N LEU A 87 8.69 -4.89 6.75
CA LEU A 87 9.08 -5.49 5.47
C LEU A 87 7.88 -5.74 4.54
N ARG A 88 6.74 -6.15 5.10
CA ARG A 88 5.52 -6.34 4.29
C ARG A 88 4.88 -5.02 3.88
N ALA A 89 4.91 -3.99 4.72
CA ALA A 89 4.46 -2.66 4.35
C ALA A 89 5.33 -2.08 3.22
N LEU A 90 6.66 -2.26 3.30
CA LEU A 90 7.60 -1.90 2.25
C LEU A 90 7.33 -2.69 0.96
N MET A 91 7.05 -3.99 1.05
CA MET A 91 6.72 -4.82 -0.12
C MET A 91 5.43 -4.37 -0.78
N PHE A 92 4.40 -4.08 0.02
CA PHE A 92 3.14 -3.55 -0.45
C PHE A 92 3.34 -2.25 -1.24
N ALA A 93 4.10 -1.31 -0.69
CA ALA A 93 4.42 -0.05 -1.37
C ALA A 93 5.29 -0.24 -2.63
N ALA A 94 6.24 -1.18 -2.60
CA ALA A 94 7.08 -1.50 -3.75
C ALA A 94 6.27 -2.05 -4.93
N ASN A 95 5.34 -2.98 -4.69
CA ASN A 95 4.44 -3.50 -5.72
C ASN A 95 3.60 -2.39 -6.36
N LEU A 96 3.04 -1.47 -5.54
CA LEU A 96 2.29 -0.33 -6.05
C LEU A 96 3.17 0.60 -6.90
N ASN A 97 4.42 0.84 -6.47
CA ASN A 97 5.38 1.66 -7.20
C ASN A 97 5.73 1.04 -8.57
N GLU A 98 5.90 -0.27 -8.63
CA GLU A 98 6.15 -1.00 -9.88
C GLU A 98 4.94 -0.94 -10.82
N ASN A 99 3.72 -1.12 -10.31
CA ASN A 99 2.50 -1.01 -11.14
C ASN A 99 2.27 0.41 -11.66
N MET A 100 2.58 1.44 -10.86
CA MET A 100 2.46 2.84 -11.26
C MET A 100 3.31 3.19 -12.48
N LYS A 101 4.55 2.66 -12.55
CA LYS A 101 5.44 2.85 -13.71
C LYS A 101 4.85 2.30 -15.01
N ASN A 102 4.03 1.25 -14.90
CA ASN A 102 3.40 0.60 -16.05
C ASN A 102 2.08 1.28 -16.48
N GLU A 103 1.50 2.14 -15.64
CA GLU A 103 0.28 2.92 -15.91
C GLU A 103 0.57 4.41 -16.21
N GLU A 104 1.84 4.76 -16.51
CA GLU A 104 2.26 6.12 -16.86
C GLU A 104 1.40 6.69 -18.01
N GLY A 105 0.59 7.71 -17.69
CA GLY A 105 -0.30 8.41 -18.63
C GLY A 105 -1.81 8.23 -18.40
N ILE A 106 -2.24 7.24 -17.60
CA ILE A 106 -3.67 6.98 -17.34
C ILE A 106 -4.13 7.57 -15.99
N ILE A 107 -3.21 7.66 -15.02
CA ILE A 107 -3.53 8.05 -13.64
C ILE A 107 -3.47 9.58 -13.51
N THR A 108 -4.63 10.20 -13.29
CA THR A 108 -4.73 11.66 -13.05
C THR A 108 -4.79 11.95 -11.57
N GLN A 109 -3.88 12.81 -11.08
CA GLN A 109 -3.73 13.11 -9.63
C GLN A 109 -5.02 13.67 -9.00
N ASN A 110 -5.85 14.38 -9.79
CA ASN A 110 -7.11 14.99 -9.33
C ASN A 110 -8.21 13.99 -8.94
N GLN A 111 -7.99 12.67 -9.12
CA GLN A 111 -8.98 11.64 -8.80
C GLN A 111 -8.86 11.10 -7.36
N TYR A 112 -7.84 11.51 -6.60
CA TYR A 112 -7.50 10.91 -5.31
C TYR A 112 -7.72 11.90 -4.15
N SER A 113 -8.30 11.42 -3.05
CA SER A 113 -8.45 12.20 -1.82
C SER A 113 -7.11 12.40 -1.13
N GLU A 114 -7.00 13.40 -0.24
CA GLU A 114 -5.77 13.71 0.52
C GLU A 114 -5.31 12.53 1.38
N ASP A 115 -6.24 11.78 1.99
CA ASP A 115 -5.94 10.61 2.83
C ASP A 115 -5.80 9.30 2.04
N SER A 116 -5.80 9.36 0.71
CA SER A 116 -5.69 8.15 -0.12
C SER A 116 -4.28 7.56 -0.08
N ILE A 117 -4.16 6.25 -0.32
CA ILE A 117 -2.85 5.59 -0.46
C ILE A 117 -2.00 6.28 -1.54
N PHE A 118 -2.63 6.73 -2.63
CA PHE A 118 -1.95 7.50 -3.67
C PHE A 118 -1.29 8.75 -3.09
N SER A 119 -2.07 9.62 -2.43
CA SER A 119 -1.59 10.89 -1.89
C SER A 119 -0.52 10.70 -0.81
N LEU A 120 -0.66 9.68 0.03
CA LEU A 120 0.28 9.39 1.11
C LEU A 120 1.62 8.86 0.62
N LEU A 121 1.61 7.95 -0.36
CA LEU A 121 2.83 7.33 -0.86
C LEU A 121 3.44 8.14 -2.01
N PHE A 122 2.65 8.51 -3.00
CA PHE A 122 3.08 9.05 -4.29
C PHE A 122 2.73 10.54 -4.50
N GLY A 123 1.88 11.10 -3.65
CA GLY A 123 1.56 12.53 -3.70
C GLY A 123 2.76 13.40 -3.32
N HIS A 124 2.53 14.72 -3.32
CA HIS A 124 3.56 15.72 -3.01
C HIS A 124 3.97 15.74 -1.52
N SER A 125 3.42 14.84 -0.68
CA SER A 125 3.79 14.74 0.73
C SER A 125 5.24 14.27 0.88
N THR A 126 6.03 15.08 1.59
CA THR A 126 7.43 14.74 1.92
C THR A 126 7.54 13.71 3.04
N GLN A 127 6.44 13.42 3.76
CA GLN A 127 6.46 12.59 4.97
C GLN A 127 6.88 11.15 4.67
N TYR A 128 6.37 10.55 3.59
CA TYR A 128 6.78 9.19 3.21
C TYR A 128 8.25 9.14 2.78
N ALA A 129 8.71 10.13 2.02
CA ALA A 129 10.12 10.23 1.62
C ALA A 129 11.05 10.36 2.83
N GLN A 130 10.70 11.21 3.80
CA GLN A 130 11.44 11.35 5.06
C GLN A 130 11.50 10.04 5.84
N LYS A 131 10.36 9.33 5.96
CA LYS A 131 10.31 8.01 6.61
C LYS A 131 11.22 6.99 5.93
N LEU A 132 11.22 6.92 4.60
CA LEU A 132 12.14 6.06 3.86
C LEU A 132 13.62 6.44 4.11
N LEU A 133 13.96 7.73 4.14
CA LEU A 133 15.32 8.18 4.45
C LEU A 133 15.76 7.80 5.88
N CYS A 134 14.86 7.86 6.86
CA CYS A 134 15.13 7.35 8.20
C CYS A 134 15.38 5.84 8.19
N LEU A 135 14.57 5.07 7.45
CA LEU A 135 14.69 3.62 7.34
C LEU A 135 15.94 3.15 6.57
N LEU A 136 16.59 4.00 5.76
CA LEU A 136 17.90 3.68 5.18
C LEU A 136 19.00 3.44 6.23
N HIS A 137 18.80 3.97 7.44
CA HIS A 137 19.72 3.80 8.57
C HIS A 137 19.24 2.73 9.55
N HIS A 138 18.26 1.91 9.16
CA HIS A 138 17.72 0.85 10.01
C HIS A 138 18.79 -0.21 10.34
N HIS A 139 18.71 -0.79 11.54
CA HIS A 139 19.71 -1.77 12.01
C HIS A 139 19.71 -3.05 11.16
N ASP A 140 18.51 -3.51 10.77
CA ASP A 140 18.32 -4.67 9.92
C ASP A 140 18.69 -4.42 8.45
N THR A 141 19.49 -5.31 7.88
CA THR A 141 20.01 -5.19 6.49
C THR A 141 18.93 -5.37 5.45
N GLU A 142 17.99 -6.29 5.64
CA GLU A 142 16.92 -6.58 4.69
C GLU A 142 15.99 -5.37 4.52
N VAL A 143 15.67 -4.70 5.64
CA VAL A 143 14.91 -3.43 5.62
C VAL A 143 15.65 -2.38 4.80
N LYS A 144 16.95 -2.19 5.02
CA LYS A 144 17.75 -1.19 4.28
C LYS A 144 17.78 -1.46 2.77
N GLU A 145 18.01 -2.71 2.39
CA GLU A 145 18.06 -3.12 0.97
C GLU A 145 16.72 -2.84 0.28
N GLN A 146 15.61 -3.19 0.94
CA GLN A 146 14.28 -2.97 0.39
C GLN A 146 13.95 -1.47 0.25
N VAL A 147 14.30 -0.66 1.25
CA VAL A 147 14.15 0.80 1.20
C VAL A 147 15.00 1.41 0.10
N ALA A 148 16.25 0.99 -0.04
CA ALA A 148 17.15 1.45 -1.10
C ALA A 148 16.58 1.13 -2.49
N LYS A 149 15.99 -0.06 -2.67
CA LYS A 149 15.28 -0.44 -3.91
C LYS A 149 14.13 0.52 -4.22
N ILE A 150 13.29 0.84 -3.23
CA ILE A 150 12.16 1.76 -3.42
C ILE A 150 12.63 3.18 -3.79
N ILE A 151 13.65 3.70 -3.09
CA ILE A 151 14.18 5.06 -3.35
C ILE A 151 14.83 5.16 -4.73
N THR A 152 15.64 4.17 -5.11
CA THR A 152 16.29 4.14 -6.43
C THR A 152 15.27 4.06 -7.56
N GLN A 153 14.22 3.25 -7.39
CA GLN A 153 13.10 3.20 -8.32
C GLN A 153 12.43 4.57 -8.48
N ARG A 154 12.21 5.33 -7.40
CA ARG A 154 11.59 6.67 -7.47
C ARG A 154 12.46 7.73 -8.12
N ARG A 155 13.78 7.69 -7.86
CA ARG A 155 14.72 8.69 -8.39
C ARG A 155 14.92 8.56 -9.90
N GLY A 156 14.74 7.36 -10.46
CA GLY A 156 14.72 7.15 -11.91
C GLY A 156 13.62 7.94 -12.63
N ASP A 157 12.51 8.22 -11.95
CA ASP A 157 11.33 8.86 -12.54
C ASP A 157 11.47 10.40 -12.50
N ALA A 158 12.11 10.96 -11.48
CA ALA A 158 12.39 12.40 -11.38
C ALA A 158 13.36 12.93 -12.45
N LEU A 159 14.22 12.08 -13.01
CA LEU A 159 15.12 12.45 -14.11
C LEU A 159 14.46 12.30 -15.49
N ARG A 160 13.31 11.62 -15.59
CA ARG A 160 12.55 11.46 -16.85
C ARG A 160 11.48 12.52 -17.07
N GLN A 161 11.08 13.27 -16.03
CA GLN A 161 10.09 14.35 -16.09
C GLN A 161 10.68 15.73 -16.50
N ASN A 162 11.95 15.78 -16.93
CA ASN A 162 12.66 17.01 -17.32
C ASN A 162 12.95 17.12 -18.83
N TRP A 163 12.25 16.36 -19.68
CA TRP A 163 12.22 16.48 -21.15
C TRP A 163 10.80 16.25 -21.65
#